data_AF-A0A1D7YJX8-F1
#
_entry.id   AF-A0A1D7YJX8-F1
#
_cell.length_a   1.000
_cell.length_b   1.000
_cell.length_c   1.000
_cell.angle_alpha   90.00
_cell.angle_beta   90.00
_cell.angle_gamma   90.00
#
_symmetry.space_group_name_H-M   'P 1'
#
loop_
_entity.id
_entity.type
_entity.pdbx_description
1 polymer ?
#
loop_
_entity_poly.entity_id
_entity_poly.type
_entity_poly.pdbx_seq_one_letter_code
_entity_poly.pdbx_strand_id
1 'polypeptide(L)'
;MTGRTLEELGLADAPRDHPLTYPGSWPAGSGLLHGDRMLPLERLVYDDRVPVLAVGSNACPGQLRHKMAQFGIDSPVPMVRSRVRGLGVGVSAHVSRFGYVSASPVKAPRASSELFVIWLDRRQLEVIDASEGVPLADGNFRRAWLPAPQVRIELPDGSALTGAYSYVNRRGVLHNGNGAPRRHPGDQHTLLTELLAGSAPLRELFGGTPEEFCARTRRDTGLWARGTRLFAEQKWVTESGFEPYAGAQQTGSPGTGESLFPPLR
;
A
#
# COMPACT_ATOMS: atom_id res chain seq x y z
N MET A 1 20.02 14.04 -18.44
CA MET A 1 18.75 13.94 -17.68
C MET A 1 18.87 14.83 -16.45
N THR A 2 18.07 15.88 -16.33
CA THR A 2 18.10 16.82 -15.19
C THR A 2 16.95 16.50 -14.22
N GLY A 3 17.23 15.72 -13.19
CA GLY A 3 16.34 15.53 -12.05
C GLY A 3 17.16 15.30 -10.79
N ARG A 4 16.59 15.62 -9.62
CA ARG A 4 17.28 15.53 -8.32
C ARG A 4 17.34 14.10 -7.84
N THR A 5 18.38 13.76 -7.07
CA THR A 5 18.50 12.43 -6.48
C THR A 5 17.47 12.24 -5.36
N LEU A 6 17.13 10.99 -5.03
CA LEU A 6 16.26 10.69 -3.91
C LEU A 6 16.83 11.20 -2.58
N GLU A 7 18.16 11.18 -2.44
CA GLU A 7 18.84 11.68 -1.25
C GLU A 7 18.68 13.20 -1.12
N GLU A 8 18.92 13.96 -2.19
CA GLU A 8 18.71 15.41 -2.23
C GLU A 8 17.26 15.81 -1.90
N LEU A 9 16.30 14.92 -2.12
CA LEU A 9 14.87 15.14 -1.89
C LEU A 9 14.37 14.58 -0.56
N GLY A 10 15.20 13.85 0.21
CA GLY A 10 14.75 13.17 1.44
C GLY A 10 13.77 12.00 1.17
N LEU A 11 13.90 11.36 0.01
CA LEU A 11 13.03 10.27 -0.48
C LEU A 11 13.77 8.92 -0.60
N ALA A 12 15.02 8.84 -0.14
CA ALA A 12 15.89 7.68 -0.36
C ALA A 12 15.57 6.48 0.56
N ASP A 13 15.06 6.75 1.76
CA ASP A 13 14.83 5.73 2.78
C ASP A 13 13.64 4.82 2.43
N ALA A 14 13.80 3.53 2.72
CA ALA A 14 12.75 2.55 2.56
C ALA A 14 12.20 2.13 3.95
N PRO A 15 10.88 2.17 4.18
CA PRO A 15 10.26 1.64 5.39
C PRO A 15 10.58 0.18 5.68
N ARG A 16 10.91 -0.61 4.66
CA ARG A 16 11.43 -1.97 4.84
C ARG A 16 12.68 -2.01 5.74
N ASP A 17 13.59 -1.06 5.56
CA ASP A 17 14.85 -0.99 6.29
C ASP A 17 14.70 -0.20 7.60
N HIS A 18 13.83 0.82 7.58
CA HIS A 18 13.49 1.69 8.71
C HIS A 18 11.99 1.61 9.04
N PRO A 19 11.51 0.57 9.74
CA PRO A 19 10.07 0.32 9.89
C PRO A 19 9.25 1.43 10.54
N LEU A 20 9.85 2.20 11.43
CA LEU A 20 9.19 3.34 12.07
C LEU A 20 8.94 4.51 11.12
N THR A 21 9.57 4.53 9.94
CA THR A 21 9.29 5.56 8.93
C THR A 21 8.08 5.21 8.08
N TYR A 22 7.46 4.03 8.22
CA TYR A 22 6.28 3.65 7.45
C TYR A 22 5.17 4.73 7.54
N PRO A 23 4.53 5.12 6.41
CA PRO A 23 4.61 4.56 5.06
C PRO A 23 5.80 5.05 4.20
N GLY A 24 6.73 5.80 4.77
CA GLY A 24 7.87 6.41 4.10
C GLY A 24 7.56 7.81 3.57
N SER A 25 8.60 8.53 3.14
CA SER A 25 8.45 9.86 2.55
C SER A 25 7.78 9.78 1.18
N TRP A 26 6.73 10.59 0.98
CA TRP A 26 6.06 10.74 -0.31
C TRP A 26 6.61 11.96 -1.06
N PRO A 27 6.69 11.93 -2.40
CA PRO A 27 7.09 13.10 -3.18
C PRO A 27 6.14 14.29 -2.96
N ALA A 28 6.67 15.51 -3.09
CA ALA A 28 5.84 16.73 -3.00
C ALA A 28 4.88 16.88 -4.19
N GLY A 29 5.17 16.25 -5.33
CA GLY A 29 4.35 16.31 -6.53
C GLY A 29 4.59 15.10 -7.42
N SER A 30 3.95 15.11 -8.60
CA SER A 30 4.14 14.05 -9.58
C SER A 30 5.58 14.01 -10.09
N GLY A 31 6.07 12.83 -10.45
CA GLY A 31 7.41 12.65 -10.98
C GLY A 31 7.65 11.25 -11.52
N LEU A 32 8.74 11.10 -12.26
CA LEU A 32 9.21 9.85 -12.84
C LEU A 32 10.37 9.31 -11.99
N LEU A 33 10.14 8.23 -11.25
CA LEU A 33 11.21 7.54 -10.54
C LEU A 33 12.05 6.76 -11.56
N HIS A 34 13.32 7.13 -11.73
CA HIS A 34 14.27 6.43 -12.60
C HIS A 34 15.57 6.22 -11.82
N GLY A 35 15.83 4.96 -11.43
CA GLY A 35 16.96 4.62 -10.58
C GLY A 35 16.91 5.36 -9.23
N ASP A 36 17.89 6.20 -8.97
CA ASP A 36 18.01 7.04 -7.77
C ASP A 36 17.54 8.48 -7.97
N ARG A 37 16.81 8.80 -9.05
CA ARG A 37 16.38 10.16 -9.36
C ARG A 37 14.87 10.28 -9.55
N MET A 38 14.35 11.46 -9.20
CA MET A 38 13.03 11.91 -9.62
C MET A 38 13.17 12.89 -10.79
N LEU A 39 12.65 12.49 -11.95
CA LEU A 39 12.61 13.33 -13.15
C LEU A 39 11.20 13.95 -13.31
N PRO A 40 11.05 15.05 -14.06
CA PRO A 40 9.73 15.57 -14.43
C PRO A 40 8.90 14.56 -15.22
N LEU A 41 7.57 14.63 -15.09
CA LEU A 41 6.66 13.90 -15.99
C LEU A 41 6.39 14.70 -17.26
N GLU A 42 6.31 14.00 -18.38
CA GLU A 42 5.87 14.56 -19.66
C GLU A 42 4.38 14.28 -19.95
N ARG A 43 3.80 13.28 -19.26
CA ARG A 43 2.38 12.89 -19.39
C ARG A 43 1.84 12.35 -18.06
N LEU A 44 0.51 12.38 -17.92
CA LEU A 44 -0.20 11.96 -16.70
C LEU A 44 -0.86 10.57 -16.83
N VAL A 45 -1.05 10.10 -18.06
CA VAL A 45 -1.67 8.81 -18.39
C VAL A 45 -0.71 7.96 -19.20
N TYR A 46 -0.67 6.66 -18.89
CA TYR A 46 0.19 5.68 -19.53
C TYR A 46 -0.66 4.48 -19.93
N ASP A 47 -1.26 4.53 -21.13
CA ASP A 47 -2.19 3.49 -21.61
C ASP A 47 -1.54 2.11 -21.77
N ASP A 48 -0.21 2.08 -21.87
CA ASP A 48 0.63 0.88 -21.93
C ASP A 48 0.96 0.30 -20.54
N ARG A 49 0.45 0.91 -19.46
CA ARG A 49 0.79 0.57 -18.08
C ARG A 49 -0.45 0.40 -17.20
N VAL A 50 -0.27 -0.34 -16.12
CA VAL A 50 -1.33 -0.62 -15.16
C VAL A 50 -1.34 0.47 -14.08
N PRO A 51 -2.45 1.22 -13.92
CA PRO A 51 -2.57 2.21 -12.86
C PRO A 51 -2.83 1.53 -11.52
N VAL A 52 -1.98 1.82 -10.53
CA VAL A 52 -2.12 1.34 -9.16
C VAL A 52 -2.19 2.53 -8.20
N LEU A 53 -3.29 2.65 -7.47
CA LEU A 53 -3.47 3.63 -6.41
C LEU A 53 -2.73 3.18 -5.14
N ALA A 54 -1.70 3.94 -4.76
CA ALA A 54 -0.86 3.70 -3.61
C ALA A 54 -1.35 4.48 -2.38
N VAL A 55 -1.67 3.75 -1.31
CA VAL A 55 -2.12 4.30 0.00
C VAL A 55 -1.08 4.13 1.11
N GLY A 56 0.08 3.57 0.80
CA GLY A 56 1.10 3.17 1.75
C GLY A 56 2.50 3.21 1.13
N SER A 57 3.36 2.26 1.48
CA SER A 57 4.77 2.28 1.06
C SER A 57 5.02 2.25 -0.46
N ASN A 58 4.03 1.87 -1.28
CA ASN A 58 4.12 2.00 -2.74
C ASN A 58 4.08 3.45 -3.25
N ALA A 59 3.79 4.43 -2.39
CA ALA A 59 3.95 5.86 -2.69
C ALA A 59 5.33 6.41 -2.26
N CYS A 60 6.19 5.58 -1.65
CA CYS A 60 7.54 5.95 -1.23
C CYS A 60 8.58 5.57 -2.31
N PRO A 61 9.31 6.53 -2.91
CA PRO A 61 10.30 6.25 -3.95
C PRO A 61 11.45 5.36 -3.47
N GLY A 62 11.97 5.56 -2.26
CA GLY A 62 12.99 4.72 -1.66
C GLY A 62 12.56 3.25 -1.57
N GLN A 63 11.30 3.02 -1.17
CA GLN A 63 10.72 1.68 -1.13
C GLN A 63 10.56 1.06 -2.53
N LEU A 64 10.05 1.82 -3.51
CA LEU A 64 9.91 1.36 -4.88
C LEU A 64 11.27 1.04 -5.50
N ARG A 65 12.26 1.93 -5.34
CA ARG A 65 13.64 1.73 -5.80
C ARG A 65 14.23 0.44 -5.22
N HIS A 66 14.06 0.21 -3.92
CA HIS A 66 14.51 -1.03 -3.28
C HIS A 66 13.88 -2.26 -3.93
N LYS A 67 12.55 -2.25 -4.14
CA LYS A 67 11.83 -3.35 -4.82
C LYS A 67 12.36 -3.55 -6.25
N MET A 68 12.51 -2.49 -7.04
CA MET A 68 12.97 -2.61 -8.43
C MET A 68 14.42 -3.09 -8.53
N ALA A 69 15.32 -2.55 -7.71
CA ALA A 69 16.73 -2.93 -7.68
C ALA A 69 16.92 -4.41 -7.31
N GLN A 70 16.13 -4.93 -6.38
CA GLN A 70 16.17 -6.35 -5.99
C GLN A 70 15.91 -7.30 -7.18
N PHE A 71 15.18 -6.86 -8.20
CA PHE A 71 14.82 -7.65 -9.39
C PHE A 71 15.49 -7.16 -10.68
N GLY A 72 16.49 -6.28 -10.57
CA GLY A 72 17.20 -5.72 -11.72
C GLY A 72 16.27 -4.99 -12.71
N ILE A 73 15.26 -4.28 -12.19
CA ILE A 73 14.38 -3.43 -13.00
C ILE A 73 14.95 -2.01 -13.00
N ASP A 74 15.30 -1.54 -14.18
CA ASP A 74 15.81 -0.19 -14.45
C ASP A 74 14.78 0.72 -15.14
N SER A 75 13.68 0.14 -15.65
CA SER A 75 12.61 0.91 -16.28
C SER A 75 11.99 1.90 -15.29
N PRO A 76 11.66 3.13 -15.75
CA PRO A 76 11.16 4.16 -14.85
C PRO A 76 9.72 3.88 -14.39
N VAL A 77 9.36 4.38 -13.21
CA VAL A 77 8.02 4.28 -12.61
C VAL A 77 7.40 5.68 -12.54
N PRO A 78 6.42 6.00 -13.40
CA PRO A 78 5.64 7.23 -13.28
C PRO A 78 4.79 7.23 -12.01
N MET A 79 4.90 8.30 -11.24
CA MET A 79 4.12 8.53 -10.02
C MET A 79 3.32 9.81 -10.19
N VAL A 80 2.00 9.70 -10.33
CA VAL A 80 1.10 10.82 -10.56
C VAL A 80 0.36 11.13 -9.28
N ARG A 81 0.57 12.34 -8.73
CA ARG A 81 -0.20 12.83 -7.59
C ARG A 81 -1.62 13.16 -8.06
N SER A 82 -2.61 12.58 -7.41
CA SER A 82 -4.02 12.66 -7.81
C SER A 82 -4.90 12.95 -6.61
N ARG A 83 -5.99 13.69 -6.86
CA ARG A 83 -7.06 13.90 -5.88
C ARG A 83 -8.00 12.71 -5.94
N VAL A 84 -8.12 12.00 -4.81
CA VAL A 84 -8.92 10.78 -4.71
C VAL A 84 -10.10 10.99 -3.75
N ARG A 85 -11.30 10.67 -4.21
CA ARG A 85 -12.55 10.72 -3.42
C ARG A 85 -13.17 9.33 -3.28
N GLY A 86 -13.87 9.11 -2.18
CA GLY A 86 -14.54 7.83 -1.88
C GLY A 86 -13.65 6.80 -1.19
N LEU A 87 -12.38 7.13 -0.96
CA LEU A 87 -11.38 6.27 -0.36
C LEU A 87 -10.63 7.01 0.75
N GLY A 88 -10.42 6.33 1.86
CA GLY A 88 -9.54 6.73 2.95
C GLY A 88 -8.37 5.77 3.10
N VAL A 89 -7.39 6.19 3.91
CA VAL A 89 -6.25 5.36 4.30
C VAL A 89 -6.50 4.82 5.71
N GLY A 90 -6.73 3.51 5.80
CA GLY A 90 -6.92 2.79 7.06
C GLY A 90 -5.72 1.96 7.45
N VAL A 91 -5.84 1.26 8.57
CA VAL A 91 -4.79 0.38 9.11
C VAL A 91 -5.10 -1.06 8.75
N SER A 92 -4.18 -1.75 8.07
CA SER A 92 -4.35 -3.15 7.70
C SER A 92 -4.38 -4.06 8.94
N ALA A 93 -5.17 -5.13 8.89
CA ALA A 93 -5.25 -6.11 9.97
C ALA A 93 -4.11 -7.15 9.91
N HIS A 94 -2.87 -6.72 9.69
CA HIS A 94 -1.71 -7.60 9.74
C HIS A 94 -0.45 -6.88 10.22
N VAL A 95 0.44 -7.64 10.82
CA VAL A 95 1.80 -7.21 11.14
C VAL A 95 2.71 -7.61 9.99
N SER A 96 3.42 -6.66 9.40
CA SER A 96 4.44 -6.90 8.38
C SER A 96 5.64 -7.60 9.01
N ARG A 97 6.25 -8.52 8.26
CA ARG A 97 7.54 -9.15 8.65
C ARG A 97 8.67 -8.15 8.85
N PHE A 98 8.53 -6.93 8.35
CA PHE A 98 9.52 -5.85 8.51
C PHE A 98 9.34 -5.06 9.81
N GLY A 99 8.32 -5.35 10.61
CA GLY A 99 8.15 -4.73 11.93
C GLY A 99 7.27 -3.47 11.94
N TYR A 100 6.38 -3.32 10.97
CA TYR A 100 5.35 -2.27 10.95
C TYR A 100 3.96 -2.88 10.71
N VAL A 101 2.92 -2.08 10.86
CA VAL A 101 1.53 -2.42 10.52
C VAL A 101 1.15 -1.56 9.32
N SER A 102 0.91 -2.19 8.17
CA SER A 102 0.75 -1.47 6.92
C SER A 102 -0.56 -0.69 6.85
N ALA A 103 -0.64 0.24 5.91
CA ALA A 103 -1.87 0.89 5.50
C ALA A 103 -2.71 -0.02 4.58
N SER A 104 -4.01 0.24 4.50
CA SER A 104 -4.94 -0.43 3.59
C SER A 104 -5.99 0.58 3.11
N PRO A 105 -6.47 0.51 1.86
CA PRO A 105 -7.59 1.35 1.42
C PRO A 105 -8.84 1.01 2.22
N VAL A 106 -9.62 2.02 2.60
CA VAL A 106 -10.92 1.84 3.27
C VAL A 106 -11.98 2.70 2.59
N LYS A 107 -13.20 2.18 2.45
CA LYS A 107 -14.31 2.90 1.84
C LYS A 107 -14.67 4.09 2.72
N ALA A 108 -14.59 5.28 2.14
CA ALA A 108 -14.87 6.52 2.85
C ALA A 108 -15.56 7.50 1.90
N PRO A 109 -16.89 7.41 1.74
CA PRO A 109 -17.64 8.16 0.70
C PRO A 109 -17.44 9.67 0.74
N ARG A 110 -17.18 10.22 1.94
CA ARG A 110 -16.98 11.66 2.16
C ARG A 110 -15.51 12.08 2.19
N ALA A 111 -14.58 11.13 2.15
CA ALA A 111 -13.16 11.44 2.20
C ALA A 111 -12.69 11.97 0.84
N SER A 112 -11.78 12.95 0.91
CA SER A 112 -10.96 13.40 -0.19
C SER A 112 -9.51 13.45 0.30
N SER A 113 -8.59 12.84 -0.45
CA SER A 113 -7.17 12.83 -0.12
C SER A 113 -6.31 12.99 -1.37
N GLU A 114 -5.07 13.41 -1.17
CA GLU A 114 -4.05 13.44 -2.21
C GLU A 114 -3.24 12.15 -2.09
N LEU A 115 -3.27 11.33 -3.13
CA LEU A 115 -2.59 10.03 -3.19
C LEU A 115 -1.82 9.92 -4.51
N PHE A 116 -1.03 8.85 -4.66
CA PHE A 116 -0.30 8.59 -5.89
C PHE A 116 -0.92 7.45 -6.68
N VAL A 117 -1.14 7.67 -7.97
CA VAL A 117 -1.27 6.61 -8.96
C VAL A 117 0.11 6.31 -9.50
N ILE A 118 0.61 5.10 -9.28
CA ILE A 118 1.83 4.60 -9.90
C ILE A 118 1.47 3.81 -11.16
N TRP A 119 2.18 4.05 -12.25
CA TRP A 119 1.94 3.40 -13.54
C TRP A 119 2.98 2.32 -13.79
N LEU A 120 2.56 1.06 -13.69
CA LEU A 120 3.49 -0.07 -13.71
C LEU A 120 3.47 -0.78 -15.06
N ASP A 121 4.64 -1.00 -15.64
CA ASP A 121 4.78 -2.00 -16.69
C ASP A 121 4.56 -3.42 -16.12
N ARG A 122 4.48 -4.42 -17.00
CA ARG A 122 4.19 -5.81 -16.59
C ARG A 122 5.20 -6.35 -15.56
N ARG A 123 6.51 -6.12 -15.75
CA ARG A 123 7.54 -6.65 -14.82
C ARG A 123 7.49 -5.92 -13.48
N GLN A 124 7.28 -4.60 -13.52
CA GLN A 124 7.12 -3.79 -12.32
C GLN A 124 5.89 -4.26 -11.51
N LEU A 125 4.77 -4.53 -12.19
CA LEU A 125 3.55 -5.01 -11.56
C LEU A 125 3.73 -6.40 -10.91
N GLU A 126 4.38 -7.33 -11.60
CA GLU A 126 4.73 -8.66 -11.05
C GLU A 126 5.55 -8.54 -9.76
N VAL A 127 6.51 -7.61 -9.70
CA VAL A 127 7.31 -7.34 -8.50
C VAL A 127 6.47 -6.77 -7.36
N ILE A 128 5.57 -5.82 -7.65
CA ILE A 128 4.70 -5.27 -6.61
C ILE A 128 3.74 -6.36 -6.10
N ASP A 129 3.08 -7.10 -6.99
CA ASP A 129 2.18 -8.21 -6.62
C ASP A 129 2.87 -9.25 -5.72
N ALA A 130 4.09 -9.66 -6.08
CA ALA A 130 4.88 -10.58 -5.28
C ALA A 130 5.18 -9.99 -3.89
N SER A 131 5.50 -8.70 -3.81
CA SER A 131 5.78 -8.01 -2.54
C SER A 131 4.56 -7.88 -1.63
N GLU A 132 3.35 -7.81 -2.20
CA GLU A 132 2.07 -7.75 -1.49
C GLU A 132 1.50 -9.16 -1.19
N GLY A 133 2.17 -10.20 -1.70
CA GLY A 133 1.79 -11.61 -1.54
C GLY A 133 0.61 -12.03 -2.41
N VAL A 134 0.29 -11.31 -3.48
CA VAL A 134 -0.85 -11.63 -4.36
C VAL A 134 -0.80 -13.07 -4.90
N PRO A 135 0.34 -13.58 -5.41
CA PRO A 135 0.42 -14.95 -5.93
C PRO A 135 0.29 -16.05 -4.85
N LEU A 136 0.41 -15.70 -3.57
CA LEU A 136 0.40 -16.67 -2.46
C LEU A 136 -1.03 -16.92 -1.97
N ALA A 137 -1.35 -18.17 -1.64
CA ALA A 137 -2.66 -18.54 -1.08
C ALA A 137 -2.93 -17.83 0.27
N ASP A 138 -1.89 -17.67 1.08
CA ASP A 138 -1.91 -17.05 2.41
C ASP A 138 -1.37 -15.60 2.42
N GLY A 139 -1.20 -15.00 1.23
CA GLY A 139 -0.75 -13.63 1.07
C GLY A 139 -1.62 -12.59 1.77
N ASN A 140 -1.04 -11.44 2.08
CA ASN A 140 -1.73 -10.40 2.88
C ASN A 140 -2.77 -9.62 2.08
N PHE A 141 -2.56 -9.44 0.78
CA PHE A 141 -3.39 -8.58 -0.05
C PHE A 141 -3.93 -9.31 -1.30
N ARG A 142 -4.98 -8.72 -1.87
CA ARG A 142 -5.48 -8.98 -3.22
C ARG A 142 -5.39 -7.67 -4.01
N ARG A 143 -5.03 -7.76 -5.28
CA ARG A 143 -5.16 -6.64 -6.20
C ARG A 143 -6.63 -6.52 -6.60
N ALA A 144 -7.24 -5.36 -6.38
CA ALA A 144 -8.65 -5.10 -6.66
C ALA A 144 -8.79 -3.89 -7.57
N TRP A 145 -9.59 -4.00 -8.63
CA TRP A 145 -9.91 -2.85 -9.48
C TRP A 145 -10.96 -1.98 -8.77
N LEU A 146 -10.62 -0.72 -8.52
CA LEU A 146 -11.51 0.26 -7.89
C LEU A 146 -12.08 1.19 -8.97
N PRO A 147 -13.32 0.98 -9.42
CA PRO A 147 -13.90 1.76 -10.51
C PRO A 147 -14.46 3.11 -10.04
N ALA A 148 -14.54 4.05 -10.97
CA ALA A 148 -15.44 5.19 -10.87
C ALA A 148 -16.92 4.71 -11.01
N PRO A 149 -17.89 5.35 -10.33
CA PRO A 149 -17.74 6.52 -9.48
C PRO A 149 -17.42 6.18 -8.01
N GLN A 150 -17.26 4.90 -7.63
CA GLN A 150 -17.07 4.51 -6.23
C GLN A 150 -15.74 5.02 -5.66
N VAL A 151 -14.69 5.04 -6.48
CA VAL A 151 -13.46 5.75 -6.21
C VAL A 151 -13.18 6.68 -7.39
N ARG A 152 -13.27 7.99 -7.15
CA ARG A 152 -13.00 9.01 -8.19
C ARG A 152 -11.56 9.47 -8.07
N ILE A 153 -10.78 9.26 -9.12
CA ILE A 153 -9.35 9.61 -9.19
C ILE A 153 -9.21 10.73 -10.22
N GLU A 154 -8.97 11.95 -9.76
CA GLU A 154 -8.80 13.15 -10.58
C GLU A 154 -7.31 13.47 -10.70
N LEU A 155 -6.82 13.61 -11.93
CA LEU A 155 -5.44 13.92 -12.27
C LEU A 155 -5.19 15.44 -12.15
N PRO A 156 -3.92 15.89 -12.13
CA PRO A 156 -3.59 17.32 -12.01
C PRO A 156 -4.20 18.25 -13.07
N ASP A 157 -4.54 17.73 -14.25
CA ASP A 157 -5.17 18.48 -15.35
C ASP A 157 -6.72 18.54 -15.24
N GLY A 158 -7.30 17.96 -14.19
CA GLY A 158 -8.75 17.90 -13.97
C GLY A 158 -9.44 16.74 -14.68
N SER A 159 -8.74 15.98 -15.52
CA SER A 159 -9.26 14.72 -16.07
C SER A 159 -9.42 13.67 -14.97
N ALA A 160 -10.25 12.65 -15.20
CA ALA A 160 -10.47 11.58 -14.24
C ALA A 160 -10.25 10.20 -14.86
N LEU A 161 -9.62 9.30 -14.10
CA LEU A 161 -9.48 7.90 -14.50
C LEU A 161 -10.82 7.16 -14.34
N THR A 162 -11.02 6.14 -15.18
CA THR A 162 -12.16 5.20 -15.05
C THR A 162 -12.03 4.28 -13.85
N GLY A 163 -10.81 4.15 -13.31
CA GLY A 163 -10.47 3.42 -12.09
C GLY A 163 -8.97 3.20 -11.98
N ALA A 164 -8.55 2.55 -10.91
CA ALA A 164 -7.19 2.05 -10.75
C ALA A 164 -7.22 0.79 -9.88
N TYR A 165 -6.18 -0.02 -9.96
CA TYR A 165 -5.99 -1.10 -9.01
C TYR A 165 -5.55 -0.58 -7.65
N SER A 166 -5.88 -1.27 -6.57
CA SER A 166 -5.26 -1.07 -5.25
C SER A 166 -5.14 -2.41 -4.53
N TYR A 167 -4.31 -2.48 -3.50
CA TYR A 167 -4.09 -3.69 -2.72
C TYR A 167 -5.01 -3.70 -1.49
N VAL A 168 -6.06 -4.53 -1.54
CA VAL A 168 -7.05 -4.70 -0.47
C VAL A 168 -6.62 -5.85 0.41
N ASN A 169 -6.57 -5.63 1.73
CA ASN A 169 -6.10 -6.64 2.67
C ASN A 169 -7.09 -7.81 2.76
N ARG A 170 -6.60 -9.05 2.64
CA ARG A 170 -7.44 -10.27 2.68
C ARG A 170 -8.09 -10.52 4.04
N ARG A 171 -7.51 -9.96 5.10
CA ARG A 171 -7.94 -10.12 6.49
C ARG A 171 -8.84 -8.98 6.93
N GLY A 172 -8.98 -7.92 6.14
CA GLY A 172 -9.66 -6.69 6.54
C GLY A 172 -8.72 -5.66 7.17
N VAL A 173 -9.30 -4.77 7.96
CA VAL A 173 -8.64 -3.60 8.55
C VAL A 173 -8.95 -3.49 10.02
N LEU A 174 -8.11 -2.78 10.77
CA LEU A 174 -8.34 -2.53 12.20
C LEU A 174 -9.48 -1.54 12.40
N HIS A 175 -10.21 -1.63 13.51
CA HIS A 175 -11.20 -0.64 13.96
C HIS A 175 -10.99 -0.25 15.43
N ASN A 176 -11.61 0.87 15.84
CA ASN A 176 -11.50 1.42 17.20
C ASN A 176 -12.68 1.00 18.10
N GLY A 177 -13.13 -0.24 18.00
CA GLY A 177 -14.26 -0.78 18.77
C GLY A 177 -15.67 -0.42 18.27
N ASN A 178 -15.84 0.60 17.43
CA ASN A 178 -17.15 0.99 16.86
C ASN A 178 -17.52 0.27 15.54
N GLY A 179 -16.73 -0.73 15.14
CA GLY A 179 -16.87 -1.46 13.87
C GLY A 179 -16.47 -0.70 12.61
N ALA A 180 -16.27 0.62 12.68
CA ALA A 180 -15.82 1.42 11.55
C ALA A 180 -14.28 1.36 11.40
N PRO A 181 -13.75 1.27 10.17
CA PRO A 181 -12.31 1.22 9.95
C PRO A 181 -11.53 2.35 10.65
N ARG A 182 -10.46 1.98 11.33
CA ARG A 182 -9.49 2.90 11.94
C ARG A 182 -8.74 3.63 10.83
N ARG A 183 -8.69 4.96 10.92
CA ARG A 183 -7.84 5.78 10.06
C ARG A 183 -6.37 5.58 10.43
N HIS A 184 -5.50 5.48 9.42
CA HIS A 184 -4.06 5.49 9.64
C HIS A 184 -3.60 6.88 10.11
N PRO A 185 -2.85 7.01 11.23
CA PRO A 185 -2.45 8.32 11.75
C PRO A 185 -1.42 9.05 10.89
N GLY A 186 -0.79 8.33 9.96
CA GLY A 186 0.24 8.86 9.04
C GLY A 186 1.66 8.65 9.56
N ASP A 187 1.78 8.27 10.84
CA ASP A 187 3.04 8.04 11.54
C ASP A 187 2.99 6.67 12.25
N GLN A 188 4.03 5.85 12.04
CA GLN A 188 4.09 4.50 12.59
C GLN A 188 4.31 4.50 14.10
N HIS A 189 5.01 5.50 14.64
CA HIS A 189 5.30 5.59 16.07
C HIS A 189 4.03 5.79 16.88
N THR A 190 3.19 6.73 16.44
CA THR A 190 1.86 6.99 16.97
C THR A 190 0.98 5.74 16.89
N LEU A 191 0.90 5.10 15.72
CA LEU A 191 0.09 3.91 15.54
C LEU A 191 0.49 2.78 16.50
N LEU A 192 1.79 2.47 16.57
CA LEU A 192 2.27 1.39 17.42
C LEU A 192 2.09 1.71 18.90
N THR A 193 2.33 2.96 19.31
CA THR A 193 2.08 3.41 20.69
C THR A 193 0.62 3.19 21.09
N GLU A 194 -0.32 3.56 20.23
CA GLU A 194 -1.76 3.38 20.49
C GLU A 194 -2.16 1.90 20.54
N LEU A 195 -1.67 1.07 19.62
CA LEU A 195 -1.94 -0.38 19.60
C LEU A 195 -1.37 -1.08 20.84
N LEU A 196 -0.13 -0.74 21.22
CA LEU A 196 0.53 -1.30 22.38
C LEU A 196 -0.16 -0.86 23.68
N ALA A 197 -0.57 0.41 23.80
CA ALA A 197 -1.32 0.87 24.97
C ALA A 197 -2.65 0.10 25.15
N GLY A 198 -3.33 -0.20 24.04
CA GLY A 198 -4.63 -0.88 24.02
C GLY A 198 -4.61 -2.38 24.31
N SER A 199 -3.45 -3.04 24.39
CA SER A 199 -3.41 -4.51 24.53
C SER A 199 -2.20 -5.02 25.30
N ALA A 200 -2.46 -5.62 26.48
CA ALA A 200 -1.42 -6.30 27.25
C ALA A 200 -0.79 -7.49 26.49
N PRO A 201 -1.58 -8.36 25.80
CA PRO A 201 -1.01 -9.42 24.96
C PRO A 201 -0.10 -8.91 23.84
N LEU A 202 -0.41 -7.76 23.21
CA LEU A 202 0.51 -7.16 22.22
C LEU A 202 1.82 -6.74 22.87
N ARG A 203 1.79 -6.13 24.06
CA ARG A 203 3.02 -5.75 24.77
C ARG A 203 3.87 -6.94 25.18
N GLU A 204 3.24 -8.05 25.57
CA GLU A 204 3.95 -9.29 25.89
C GLU A 204 4.69 -9.83 24.66
N LEU A 205 4.02 -9.85 23.51
CA LEU A 205 4.61 -10.33 22.24
C LEU A 205 5.71 -9.39 21.72
N PHE A 206 5.44 -8.10 21.69
CA PHE A 206 6.22 -7.14 20.91
C PHE A 206 7.09 -6.19 21.75
N GLY A 207 6.92 -6.15 23.07
CA GLY A 207 7.53 -5.15 23.94
C GLY A 207 6.62 -3.94 24.16
N GLY A 208 7.05 -3.04 25.03
CA GLY A 208 6.26 -1.88 25.48
C GLY A 208 6.39 -0.65 24.59
N THR A 209 7.33 -0.66 23.64
CA THR A 209 7.66 0.50 22.78
C THR A 209 7.57 0.17 21.30
N PRO A 210 7.34 1.16 20.41
CA PRO A 210 7.42 0.99 18.97
C PRO A 210 8.76 0.41 18.49
N GLU A 211 9.87 0.82 19.09
CA GLU A 211 11.22 0.34 18.78
C GLU A 211 11.36 -1.16 19.08
N GLU A 212 10.90 -1.59 20.25
CA GLU A 212 10.86 -3.01 20.60
C GLU A 212 9.95 -3.79 19.65
N PHE A 213 8.78 -3.24 19.30
CA PHE A 213 7.85 -3.86 18.36
C PHE A 213 8.56 -4.16 17.04
N CYS A 214 9.24 -3.16 16.47
CA CYS A 214 10.00 -3.32 15.24
C CYS A 214 11.12 -4.35 15.40
N ALA A 215 11.94 -4.22 16.44
CA ALA A 215 13.12 -5.04 16.67
C ALA A 215 12.77 -6.52 16.90
N ARG A 216 11.75 -6.81 17.71
CA ARG A 216 11.33 -8.19 18.01
C ARG A 216 10.69 -8.83 16.79
N THR A 217 9.83 -8.10 16.06
CA THR A 217 9.18 -8.62 14.85
C THR A 217 10.18 -9.04 13.79
N ARG A 218 11.25 -8.26 13.61
CA ARG A 218 12.29 -8.55 12.61
C ARG A 218 13.20 -9.72 13.01
N ARG A 219 13.30 -10.05 14.30
CA ARG A 219 14.16 -11.12 14.83
C ARG A 219 13.47 -12.49 14.84
N ASP A 220 12.16 -12.53 15.11
CA ASP A 220 11.40 -13.78 15.22
C ASP A 220 10.46 -13.96 14.01
N THR A 221 10.79 -14.96 13.18
CA THR A 221 10.08 -15.28 11.93
C THR A 221 8.62 -15.69 12.12
N GLY A 222 8.16 -16.00 13.33
CA GLY A 222 6.76 -16.33 13.64
C GLY A 222 5.99 -15.22 14.34
N LEU A 223 6.67 -14.19 14.87
CA LEU A 223 6.05 -13.19 15.73
C LEU A 223 5.03 -12.32 14.99
N TRP A 224 5.31 -11.93 13.75
CA TRP A 224 4.36 -11.18 12.91
C TRP A 224 3.07 -11.97 12.65
N ALA A 225 3.16 -13.29 12.47
CA ALA A 225 2.01 -14.15 12.26
C ALA A 225 1.18 -14.30 13.54
N ARG A 226 1.83 -14.40 14.71
CA ARG A 226 1.14 -14.37 16.02
C ARG A 226 0.41 -13.05 16.25
N GLY A 227 1.08 -11.91 16.03
CA GLY A 227 0.43 -10.60 16.19
C GLY A 227 -0.73 -10.38 15.23
N THR A 228 -0.60 -10.86 14.00
CA THR A 228 -1.70 -10.83 13.01
C THR A 228 -2.91 -11.64 13.49
N ARG A 229 -2.70 -12.84 14.04
CA ARG A 229 -3.79 -13.64 14.64
C ARG A 229 -4.41 -12.96 15.85
N LEU A 230 -3.57 -12.36 16.69
CA LEU A 230 -4.01 -11.68 17.90
C LEU A 230 -4.96 -10.50 17.63
N PHE A 231 -4.83 -9.80 16.50
CA PHE A 231 -5.82 -8.78 16.10
C PHE A 231 -7.22 -9.38 15.91
N ALA A 232 -7.32 -10.56 15.30
CA ALA A 232 -8.60 -11.25 15.11
C ALA A 232 -9.14 -11.79 16.45
N GLU A 233 -8.29 -12.38 17.29
CA GLU A 233 -8.65 -12.90 18.62
C GLU A 233 -9.20 -11.81 19.54
N GLN A 234 -8.64 -10.58 19.44
CA GLN A 234 -9.13 -9.42 20.18
C GLN A 234 -10.35 -8.75 19.54
N LYS A 235 -10.88 -9.28 18.43
CA LYS A 235 -12.02 -8.72 17.68
C LYS A 235 -11.78 -7.27 17.25
N TRP A 236 -10.58 -6.98 16.75
CA TRP A 236 -10.20 -5.65 16.25
C TRP A 236 -10.35 -5.49 14.75
N VAL A 237 -10.85 -6.53 14.06
CA VAL A 237 -10.84 -6.63 12.60
C VAL A 237 -12.24 -6.42 12.04
N THR A 238 -12.34 -5.56 11.02
CA THR A 238 -13.56 -5.27 10.27
C THR A 238 -13.25 -5.25 8.76
N GLU A 239 -14.28 -5.24 7.94
CA GLU A 239 -14.15 -5.06 6.50
C GLU A 239 -13.72 -3.64 6.14
N SER A 240 -12.89 -3.52 5.10
CA SER A 240 -12.50 -2.26 4.49
C SER A 240 -13.64 -1.62 3.68
N GLY A 241 -14.61 -2.42 3.22
CA GLY A 241 -15.66 -2.03 2.28
C GLY A 241 -15.24 -2.14 0.81
N PHE A 242 -14.05 -2.70 0.53
CA PHE A 242 -13.54 -2.95 -0.83
C PHE A 242 -13.38 -4.44 -1.17
N GLU A 243 -13.73 -5.34 -0.25
CA GLU A 243 -13.71 -6.80 -0.42
C GLU A 243 -14.46 -7.27 -1.69
N PRO A 244 -15.63 -6.70 -2.06
CA PRO A 244 -16.34 -7.10 -3.28
C PRO A 244 -15.55 -6.90 -4.58
N TYR A 245 -14.60 -5.96 -4.60
CA TYR A 245 -13.76 -5.67 -5.77
C TYR A 245 -12.57 -6.64 -5.91
N ALA A 246 -12.25 -7.38 -4.85
CA ALA A 246 -11.14 -8.33 -4.81
C ALA A 246 -11.53 -9.76 -5.25
N GLY A 247 -12.84 -10.04 -5.38
CA GLY A 247 -13.37 -11.35 -5.78
C GLY A 247 -13.58 -11.54 -7.29
N ALA A 248 -13.76 -10.46 -8.04
CA ALA A 248 -14.13 -10.51 -9.46
C ALA A 248 -13.01 -11.01 -10.41
N GLN A 249 -11.80 -11.27 -9.92
CA GLN A 249 -10.70 -11.82 -10.73
C GLN A 249 -10.70 -13.37 -10.79
N GLN A 250 -11.50 -14.08 -9.99
CA GLN A 250 -11.47 -15.56 -9.95
C GLN A 250 -12.45 -16.27 -10.90
N THR A 251 -13.27 -15.56 -11.68
CA THR A 251 -14.27 -16.22 -12.58
C THR A 251 -13.76 -16.47 -14.01
N GLY A 252 -12.45 -16.44 -14.25
CA GLY A 252 -11.85 -16.90 -15.51
C GLY A 252 -11.40 -18.35 -15.41
N SER A 253 -11.97 -19.25 -16.21
CA SER A 253 -11.53 -20.65 -16.37
C SER A 253 -10.00 -20.77 -16.53
N PRO A 254 -9.37 -21.88 -16.07
CA PRO A 254 -7.93 -22.07 -16.18
C PRO A 254 -7.56 -22.32 -17.65
N GLY A 255 -7.20 -21.27 -18.37
CA GLY A 255 -6.89 -21.40 -19.79
C GLY A 255 -6.75 -20.11 -20.58
N THR A 256 -6.28 -19.02 -19.96
CA THR A 256 -5.71 -17.83 -20.63
C THR A 256 -5.05 -16.99 -19.53
N GLY A 257 -3.90 -16.40 -19.80
CA GLY A 257 -3.09 -15.69 -18.80
C GLY A 257 -3.88 -14.62 -18.03
N GLU A 258 -3.43 -14.31 -16.80
CA GLU A 258 -4.02 -13.27 -15.97
C GLU A 258 -4.17 -11.97 -16.77
N SER A 259 -5.42 -11.53 -16.98
CA SER A 259 -5.69 -10.28 -17.68
C SER A 259 -5.12 -9.11 -16.86
N LEU A 260 -4.18 -8.37 -17.47
CA LEU A 260 -3.58 -7.15 -16.91
C LEU A 260 -4.60 -6.02 -16.70
N PHE A 261 -5.74 -6.11 -17.40
CA PHE A 261 -6.83 -5.15 -17.34
C PHE A 261 -8.10 -5.82 -16.82
N PRO A 262 -8.98 -5.11 -16.11
CA PRO A 262 -10.29 -5.65 -15.77
C PRO A 262 -11.08 -5.95 -17.06
N PRO A 263 -12.01 -6.93 -17.04
CA PRO A 263 -12.93 -7.10 -18.15
C PRO A 263 -13.69 -5.80 -18.39
N LEU A 264 -13.68 -5.32 -19.63
CA LEU A 264 -14.53 -4.21 -20.07
C LEU A 264 -15.98 -4.61 -19.76
N ARG A 265 -16.66 -3.82 -18.93
CA ARG A 265 -18.10 -3.92 -18.72
C ARG A 265 -18.82 -3.00 -19.69
#